data_AF-A0A1H0VPT7-F1
#
_entry.id   AF-A0A1H0VPT7-F1
#
_cell.length_a   1.000
_cell.length_b   1.000
_cell.length_c   1.000
_cell.angle_alpha   90.00
_cell.angle_beta   90.00
_cell.angle_gamma   90.00
#
_symmetry.space_group_name_H-M   'P 1'
#
loop_
_entity.id
_entity.type
_entity.pdbx_description
1 polymer ?
#
loop_
_entity_poly.entity_id
_entity_poly.type
_entity_poly.pdbx_seq_one_letter_code
_entity_poly.pdbx_strand_id
1 'polypeptide(L)'
;MRSGIRVTHTSTVTTWASTINEVLALREHLLREQVTLVVMEATSDYWKQFYFLLQDGLNVMLMNAQQVRNMPGRKTDVSDAAWLAQPGAFGLVRASFVPPEPVRQFRDLARTRTMFIRQRGSEIQRLEKLLEDAGIKLSAVATDLTDVFSRAMVRALIEGERDPAVLADLAVYRLRAKIPP
;
A
#
# COMPACT_ATOMS: atom_id res chain seq x y z
N MET A 1 -1.38 -48.94 28.78
CA MET A 1 -1.88 -47.62 29.27
C MET A 1 -0.75 -46.62 29.10
N ARG A 2 -0.72 -45.85 27.99
CA ARG A 2 0.36 -44.90 27.72
C ARG A 2 0.06 -43.59 28.47
N SER A 3 0.83 -43.35 29.53
CA SER A 3 0.84 -42.09 30.27
C SER A 3 1.18 -40.94 29.31
N GLY A 4 0.18 -40.14 28.94
CA GLY A 4 0.38 -38.93 28.15
C GLY A 4 1.12 -37.88 28.98
N ILE A 5 2.28 -37.43 28.50
CA ILE A 5 2.99 -36.29 29.09
C ILE A 5 2.07 -35.08 28.95
N ARG A 6 1.60 -34.54 30.08
CA ARG A 6 0.79 -33.34 30.13
C ARG A 6 1.74 -32.14 29.95
N VAL A 7 1.85 -31.62 28.74
CA VAL A 7 2.64 -30.42 28.46
C VAL A 7 1.89 -29.22 29.03
N THR A 8 2.42 -28.66 30.12
CA THR A 8 1.91 -27.42 30.71
C THR A 8 2.45 -26.24 29.90
N HIS A 9 1.56 -25.40 29.37
CA HIS A 9 1.93 -24.17 28.66
C HIS A 9 1.74 -22.98 29.58
N THR A 10 2.76 -22.13 29.68
CA THR A 10 2.65 -20.84 30.37
C THR A 10 2.58 -19.74 29.31
N SER A 11 1.75 -18.73 29.55
CA SER A 11 1.64 -17.56 28.70
C SER A 11 1.91 -16.31 29.51
N THR A 12 2.75 -15.43 28.96
CA THR A 12 3.02 -14.10 29.49
C THR A 12 2.62 -13.10 28.43
N VAL A 13 1.91 -12.04 28.82
CA VAL A 13 1.51 -10.96 27.91
C VAL A 13 2.21 -9.68 28.35
N THR A 14 2.88 -9.03 27.41
CA THR A 14 3.44 -7.68 27.55
C THR A 14 2.93 -6.81 26.40
N THR A 15 2.83 -5.51 26.63
CA THR A 15 2.38 -4.54 25.63
C THR A 15 3.49 -3.54 25.38
N TRP A 16 3.73 -3.25 24.11
CA TRP A 16 4.81 -2.40 23.63
C TRP A 16 4.26 -1.38 22.64
N ALA A 17 4.84 -0.19 22.62
CA ALA A 17 4.50 0.80 21.60
C ALA A 17 5.15 0.46 20.25
N SER A 18 4.68 1.12 19.19
CA SER A 18 5.13 0.88 17.80
C SER A 18 6.19 1.88 17.32
N THR A 19 6.77 2.69 18.21
CA THR A 19 7.88 3.57 17.86
C THR A 19 9.17 2.76 17.70
N ILE A 20 10.11 3.23 16.87
CA ILE A 20 11.36 2.49 16.59
C ILE A 20 12.09 2.11 17.89
N ASN A 21 12.20 3.04 18.85
CA ASN A 21 12.87 2.79 20.13
C ASN A 21 12.17 1.69 20.95
N GLU A 22 10.84 1.67 20.95
CA GLU A 22 10.06 0.66 21.66
C GLU A 22 10.17 -0.71 20.98
N VAL A 23 10.22 -0.75 19.64
CA VAL A 23 10.45 -2.00 18.89
C VAL A 23 11.87 -2.54 19.13
N LEU A 24 12.88 -1.67 19.23
CA LEU A 24 14.23 -2.07 19.60
C LEU A 24 14.30 -2.56 21.05
N ALA A 25 13.61 -1.90 21.99
CA ALA A 25 13.53 -2.37 23.37
C ALA A 25 12.82 -3.73 23.48
N LEU A 26 11.76 -3.95 22.68
CA LEU A 26 11.10 -5.24 22.53
C LEU A 26 12.08 -6.29 21.99
N ARG A 27 12.88 -5.98 20.96
CA ARG A 27 13.90 -6.89 20.43
C ARG A 27 14.85 -7.36 21.52
N GLU A 28 15.43 -6.42 22.28
CA GLU A 28 16.36 -6.72 23.37
C GLU A 28 15.69 -7.53 24.49
N HIS A 29 14.41 -7.29 24.76
CA HIS A 29 13.64 -8.12 25.67
C HIS A 29 13.49 -9.56 25.15
N LEU A 30 13.05 -9.74 23.90
CA LEU A 30 12.84 -11.08 23.30
C LEU A 30 14.15 -11.88 23.22
N LEU A 31 15.28 -11.23 22.95
CA LEU A 31 16.60 -11.86 22.97
C LEU A 31 16.99 -12.32 24.39
N ARG A 32 16.77 -11.48 25.40
CA ARG A 32 17.03 -11.86 26.81
C ARG A 32 16.15 -13.00 27.29
N GLU A 33 14.89 -13.04 26.86
CA GLU A 33 13.95 -14.15 27.13
C GLU A 33 14.22 -15.39 26.27
N GLN A 34 15.27 -15.37 25.42
CA GLN A 34 15.66 -16.49 24.56
C GLN A 34 14.53 -16.98 23.63
N VAL A 35 13.73 -16.04 23.10
CA VAL A 35 12.63 -16.36 22.19
C VAL A 35 13.15 -17.00 20.90
N THR A 36 12.65 -18.19 20.57
CA THR A 36 13.09 -18.97 19.41
C THR A 36 12.31 -18.69 18.13
N LEU A 37 11.13 -18.08 18.25
CA LEU A 37 10.25 -17.76 17.13
C LEU A 37 9.35 -16.56 17.48
N VAL A 38 9.33 -15.58 16.59
CA VAL A 38 8.38 -14.46 16.61
C VAL A 38 7.39 -14.66 15.47
N VAL A 39 6.10 -14.57 15.78
CA VAL A 39 5.02 -14.68 14.79
C VAL A 39 4.23 -13.39 14.72
N MET A 40 3.96 -12.91 13.51
CA MET A 40 3.19 -11.69 13.28
C MET A 40 2.23 -11.83 12.11
N GLU A 41 1.03 -11.24 12.21
CA GLU A 41 0.06 -11.19 11.12
C GLU A 41 0.38 -10.04 10.15
N ALA A 42 0.38 -10.34 8.85
CA ALA A 42 0.55 -9.38 7.77
C ALA A 42 -0.76 -8.61 7.52
N THR A 43 -1.01 -7.58 8.33
CA THR A 43 -2.11 -6.64 8.07
C THR A 43 -1.57 -5.34 7.50
N SER A 44 -1.94 -5.00 6.26
CA SER A 44 -1.45 -3.81 5.55
C SER A 44 0.09 -3.76 5.54
N ASP A 45 0.69 -2.61 5.86
CA ASP A 45 2.14 -2.37 5.90
C ASP A 45 2.71 -2.22 7.32
N TYR A 46 1.88 -2.25 8.38
CA TYR A 46 2.33 -1.99 9.75
C TYR A 46 3.31 -3.02 10.29
N TRP A 47 3.29 -4.26 9.77
CA TRP A 47 4.22 -5.32 10.14
C TRP A 47 5.66 -5.02 9.73
N LYS A 48 5.90 -4.15 8.73
CA LYS A 48 7.24 -3.92 8.15
C LYS A 48 8.24 -3.45 9.20
N GLN A 49 7.86 -2.49 10.05
CA GLN A 49 8.75 -1.95 11.07
C GLN A 49 9.18 -3.00 12.09
N PHE A 50 8.25 -3.86 12.52
CA PHE A 50 8.54 -4.94 13.45
C PHE A 50 9.37 -6.02 12.75
N TYR A 51 8.95 -6.49 11.58
CA TYR A 51 9.65 -7.53 10.84
C TYR A 51 11.11 -7.16 10.57
N PHE A 52 11.35 -5.96 10.04
CA PHE A 52 12.70 -5.59 9.62
C PHE A 52 13.64 -5.26 10.78
N LEU A 53 13.13 -4.76 11.91
CA LEU A 53 13.94 -4.52 13.11
C LEU A 53 14.18 -5.80 13.91
N LEU A 54 13.20 -6.71 13.96
CA LEU A 54 13.32 -7.95 14.72
C LEU A 54 14.10 -9.06 13.98
N GLN A 55 14.03 -9.12 12.64
CA GLN A 55 14.72 -10.17 11.86
C GLN A 55 16.25 -10.17 12.06
N ASP A 56 16.82 -9.06 12.54
CA ASP A 56 18.21 -9.01 12.95
C ASP A 56 18.33 -9.69 14.32
N GLY A 57 18.69 -10.97 14.35
CA GLY A 57 18.91 -11.71 15.60
C GLY A 57 17.72 -12.53 16.13
N LEU A 58 16.51 -12.36 15.58
CA LEU A 58 15.36 -13.22 15.89
C LEU A 58 14.85 -13.94 14.65
N ASN A 59 14.35 -15.16 14.84
CA ASN A 59 13.62 -15.89 13.81
C ASN A 59 12.18 -15.35 13.71
N VAL A 60 11.91 -14.56 12.67
CA VAL A 60 10.61 -13.89 12.49
C VAL A 60 9.81 -14.52 11.36
N MET A 61 8.59 -14.93 11.67
CA MET A 61 7.61 -15.44 10.72
C MET A 61 6.48 -14.44 10.52
N LEU A 62 6.36 -13.94 9.30
CA LEU A 62 5.20 -13.16 8.85
C LEU A 62 4.11 -14.11 8.34
N MET A 63 2.88 -13.99 8.81
CA MET A 63 1.76 -14.85 8.44
C MET A 63 0.71 -14.13 7.61
N ASN A 64 0.08 -14.84 6.67
CA ASN A 64 -1.01 -14.25 5.89
C ASN A 64 -2.28 -14.24 6.74
N ALA A 65 -2.90 -13.07 6.91
CA ALA A 65 -4.16 -12.90 7.64
C ALA A 65 -5.28 -13.87 7.20
N GLN A 66 -5.32 -14.25 5.91
CA GLN A 66 -6.28 -15.23 5.39
C GLN A 66 -6.08 -16.64 5.94
N GLN A 67 -4.85 -17.04 6.27
CA GLN A 67 -4.55 -18.35 6.87
C GLN A 67 -4.95 -18.41 8.35
N VAL A 68 -5.16 -17.26 8.98
CA VAL A 68 -5.47 -17.09 10.41
C VAL A 68 -6.94 -16.66 10.60
N ARG A 69 -7.71 -16.58 9.51
CA ARG A 69 -8.96 -15.81 9.49
C ARG A 69 -10.17 -16.45 10.15
N ASN A 70 -10.04 -17.63 10.75
CA ASN A 70 -11.17 -18.41 11.25
C ASN A 70 -11.25 -18.42 12.79
N MET A 71 -11.34 -17.23 13.40
CA MET A 71 -11.60 -17.09 14.83
C MET A 71 -12.99 -16.49 15.10
N PRO A 72 -13.88 -17.22 15.80
CA PRO A 72 -15.10 -16.64 16.34
C PRO A 72 -14.74 -15.66 17.48
N GLY A 73 -15.27 -14.42 17.42
CA GLY A 73 -15.25 -13.50 18.57
C GLY A 73 -13.98 -12.65 18.78
N ARG A 74 -13.42 -12.05 17.72
CA ARG A 74 -12.34 -11.05 17.85
C ARG A 74 -12.78 -9.89 18.75
N LYS A 75 -12.06 -9.64 19.84
CA LYS A 75 -12.38 -8.56 20.78
C LYS A 75 -11.20 -7.65 21.13
N THR A 76 -9.93 -8.08 20.98
CA THR A 76 -8.74 -7.27 21.34
C THR A 76 -7.45 -7.71 20.61
N ASP A 77 -6.47 -6.82 20.45
CA ASP A 77 -5.13 -7.14 19.90
C ASP A 77 -4.38 -8.20 20.74
N VAL A 78 -4.59 -8.22 22.06
CA VAL A 78 -3.98 -9.19 22.98
C VAL A 78 -4.43 -10.61 22.70
N SER A 79 -5.74 -10.82 22.51
CA SER A 79 -6.28 -12.15 22.18
C SER A 79 -5.77 -12.66 20.83
N ASP A 80 -5.60 -11.76 19.87
CA ASP A 80 -5.11 -12.10 18.53
C ASP A 80 -3.63 -12.53 18.58
N ALA A 81 -2.79 -11.80 19.33
CA ALA A 81 -1.38 -12.15 19.54
C ALA A 81 -1.20 -13.48 20.29
N ALA A 82 -1.94 -13.69 21.38
CA ALA A 82 -1.88 -14.93 22.17
C ALA A 82 -2.29 -16.15 21.33
N TRP A 83 -3.32 -15.98 20.48
CA TRP A 83 -3.74 -17.06 19.58
C TRP A 83 -2.69 -17.34 18.52
N LEU A 84 -2.10 -16.32 17.88
CA LEU A 84 -1.05 -16.50 16.86
C LEU A 84 0.17 -17.24 17.39
N ALA A 85 0.56 -16.99 18.64
CA ALA A 85 1.75 -17.60 19.25
C ALA A 85 1.64 -19.13 19.35
N GLN A 86 0.46 -19.69 19.62
CA GLN A 86 0.28 -21.13 19.83
C GLN A 86 0.50 -21.97 18.55
N PRO A 87 -0.23 -21.76 17.43
CA PRO A 87 0.03 -22.44 16.17
C PRO A 87 1.45 -22.22 15.66
N GLY A 88 2.02 -21.04 15.91
CA GLY A 88 3.44 -20.73 15.70
C GLY A 88 4.37 -21.71 16.42
N ALA A 89 4.22 -21.82 17.73
CA ALA A 89 5.02 -22.69 18.58
C ALA A 89 4.88 -24.18 18.21
N PHE A 90 3.70 -24.59 17.74
CA PHE A 90 3.45 -25.98 17.29
C PHE A 90 3.83 -26.24 15.83
N GLY A 91 4.33 -25.25 15.09
CA GLY A 91 4.69 -25.41 13.68
C GLY A 91 3.49 -25.68 12.75
N LEU A 92 2.29 -25.27 13.15
CA LEU A 92 1.04 -25.47 12.41
C LEU A 92 0.79 -24.40 11.34
N VAL A 93 1.75 -23.49 11.17
CA VAL A 93 1.62 -22.29 10.33
C VAL A 93 2.77 -22.18 9.34
N ARG A 94 2.49 -21.53 8.21
CA ARG A 94 3.47 -21.32 7.15
C ARG A 94 3.80 -19.83 7.03
N ALA A 95 5.08 -19.51 7.01
CA ALA A 95 5.54 -18.16 6.74
C ALA A 95 5.14 -17.70 5.32
N SER A 96 4.70 -16.45 5.24
CA SER A 96 4.56 -15.70 4.01
C SER A 96 5.93 -15.37 3.46
N PHE A 97 6.05 -15.37 2.13
CA PHE A 97 7.27 -14.96 1.48
C PHE A 97 7.45 -13.45 1.58
N VAL A 98 8.55 -13.02 2.22
CA VAL A 98 9.03 -11.64 2.19
C VAL A 98 10.19 -11.58 1.18
N PRO A 99 10.04 -10.89 0.03
CA PRO A 99 11.09 -10.82 -0.96
C PRO A 99 12.37 -10.18 -0.40
N PRO A 100 13.57 -10.50 -0.94
CA PRO A 100 14.81 -9.80 -0.60
C PRO A 100 14.72 -8.29 -0.86
N GLU A 101 15.55 -7.51 -0.16
CA GLU A 101 15.48 -6.05 -0.19
C GLU A 101 15.51 -5.44 -1.60
N PRO A 102 16.42 -5.85 -2.52
CA PRO A 102 16.44 -5.27 -3.87
C PRO A 102 15.13 -5.49 -4.64
N VAL A 103 14.48 -6.64 -4.43
CA VAL A 103 13.19 -6.96 -5.05
C VAL A 103 12.07 -6.12 -4.45
N ARG A 104 12.09 -5.87 -3.14
CA ARG A 104 11.09 -5.01 -2.48
C ARG A 104 11.19 -3.57 -2.98
N GLN A 105 12.39 -3.00 -3.00
CA GLN A 105 12.63 -1.64 -3.50
C GLN A 105 12.11 -1.46 -4.93
N PHE A 106 12.41 -2.42 -5.82
CA PHE A 106 11.90 -2.39 -7.19
C PHE A 106 10.37 -2.50 -7.25
N ARG A 107 9.77 -3.38 -6.45
CA ARG A 107 8.30 -3.53 -6.40
C ARG A 107 7.60 -2.28 -5.90
N ASP A 108 8.15 -1.61 -4.88
CA ASP A 108 7.59 -0.39 -4.34
C ASP A 108 7.64 0.75 -5.36
N LEU A 109 8.76 0.88 -6.10
CA LEU A 109 8.87 1.81 -7.23
C LEU A 109 7.85 1.50 -8.33
N ALA A 110 7.76 0.25 -8.78
CA ALA A 110 6.85 -0.15 -9.86
C ALA A 110 5.37 0.05 -9.48
N ARG A 111 5.00 -0.25 -8.23
CA ARG A 111 3.66 -0.01 -7.68
C ARG A 111 3.34 1.48 -7.61
N THR A 112 4.27 2.28 -7.10
CA THR A 112 4.14 3.74 -7.01
C THR A 112 3.96 4.34 -8.41
N ARG A 113 4.77 3.93 -9.38
CA ARG A 113 4.62 4.36 -10.78
C ARG A 113 3.24 4.00 -11.34
N THR A 114 2.78 2.77 -11.11
CA THR A 114 1.47 2.30 -11.58
C THR A 114 0.34 3.12 -10.96
N MET A 115 0.44 3.42 -9.65
CA MET A 115 -0.51 4.29 -8.94
C MET A 115 -0.55 5.68 -9.58
N PHE A 116 0.61 6.32 -9.80
CA PHE A 116 0.65 7.66 -10.41
C PHE A 116 0.12 7.68 -11.84
N ILE A 117 0.38 6.63 -12.65
CA ILE A 117 -0.18 6.54 -14.00
C ILE A 117 -1.70 6.48 -13.96
N ARG A 118 -2.26 5.69 -13.04
CA ARG A 118 -3.72 5.58 -12.85
C ARG A 118 -4.31 6.90 -12.39
N GLN A 119 -3.71 7.53 -11.38
CA GLN A 119 -4.14 8.84 -10.88
C GLN A 119 -4.09 9.90 -11.98
N ARG A 120 -3.01 9.96 -12.76
CA ARG A 120 -2.89 10.86 -13.91
C ARG A 120 -4.03 10.65 -14.90
N GLY A 121 -4.35 9.41 -15.24
CA GLY A 121 -5.49 9.10 -16.12
C GLY A 121 -6.82 9.59 -15.54
N SER A 122 -7.06 9.39 -14.24
CA SER A 122 -8.26 9.88 -13.56
C SER A 122 -8.35 11.41 -13.56
N GLU A 123 -7.25 12.14 -13.37
CA GLU A 123 -7.25 13.60 -13.40
C GLU A 123 -7.46 14.16 -14.82
N ILE A 124 -6.92 13.49 -15.86
CA ILE A 124 -7.20 13.87 -17.25
C ILE A 124 -8.70 13.72 -17.56
N GLN A 125 -9.32 12.62 -17.13
CA GLN A 125 -10.75 12.38 -17.30
C GLN A 125 -11.61 13.39 -16.52
N ARG A 126 -11.15 13.85 -15.36
CA ARG A 126 -11.80 14.90 -14.59
C ARG A 126 -11.72 16.26 -15.31
N LEU A 127 -10.54 16.58 -15.87
CA LEU A 127 -10.35 17.79 -16.68
C LEU A 127 -11.28 17.78 -17.90
N GLU A 128 -11.34 16.67 -18.62
CA GLU A 128 -12.23 16.51 -19.78
C GLU A 128 -13.68 16.79 -19.40
N LYS A 129 -14.20 16.14 -18.35
CA LYS A 129 -15.57 16.37 -17.87
C LYS A 129 -15.84 17.82 -17.49
N LEU A 130 -14.89 18.47 -16.82
CA LEU A 130 -15.03 19.88 -16.44
C LEU A 130 -15.11 20.79 -17.67
N LEU A 131 -14.30 20.53 -18.70
CA LEU A 131 -14.36 21.28 -19.96
C LEU A 131 -15.69 21.03 -20.69
N GLU A 132 -16.13 19.77 -20.74
CA GLU A 132 -17.40 19.36 -21.35
C GLU A 132 -18.61 20.01 -20.66
N ASP A 133 -18.64 20.03 -19.32
CA ASP A 133 -19.68 20.68 -18.51
C ASP A 133 -19.70 22.21 -18.73
N ALA A 134 -18.54 22.82 -18.97
CA ALA A 134 -18.41 24.23 -19.35
C ALA A 134 -18.75 24.51 -20.83
N GLY A 135 -19.11 23.49 -21.62
CA GLY A 135 -19.40 23.61 -23.05
C GLY A 135 -18.17 23.68 -23.96
N ILE A 136 -16.97 23.43 -23.43
CA ILE A 136 -15.69 23.51 -24.14
C ILE A 136 -15.29 22.13 -24.66
N LYS A 137 -15.52 21.88 -25.95
CA LYS A 137 -15.29 20.58 -26.62
C LYS A 137 -13.83 20.38 -27.06
N LEU A 138 -12.85 20.71 -26.20
CA LEU A 138 -11.43 20.61 -26.55
C LEU A 138 -11.01 19.17 -26.86
N SER A 139 -11.51 18.18 -26.11
CA SER A 139 -11.18 16.77 -26.34
C SER A 139 -11.73 16.22 -27.66
N ALA A 140 -12.69 16.89 -28.31
CA ALA A 140 -13.17 16.49 -29.63
C ALA A 140 -12.12 16.71 -30.74
N VAL A 141 -11.17 17.61 -30.52
CA VAL A 141 -10.16 18.04 -31.53
C VAL A 141 -8.72 17.88 -31.05
N ALA A 142 -8.46 17.93 -29.75
CA ALA A 142 -7.14 17.67 -29.19
C ALA A 142 -6.90 16.16 -29.05
N THR A 143 -5.71 15.70 -29.45
CA THR A 143 -5.32 14.29 -29.29
C THR A 143 -5.00 13.95 -27.83
N ASP A 144 -4.44 14.89 -27.07
CA ASP A 144 -4.10 14.75 -25.65
C ASP A 144 -4.37 16.07 -24.92
N LEU A 145 -5.20 16.05 -23.87
CA LEU A 145 -5.51 17.26 -23.09
C LEU A 145 -4.34 17.76 -22.21
N THR A 146 -3.25 16.99 -22.14
CA THR A 146 -2.06 17.31 -21.33
C THR A 146 -0.87 17.80 -22.14
N ASP A 147 -0.99 17.85 -23.46
CA ASP A 147 0.06 18.40 -24.31
C ASP A 147 0.23 19.92 -24.10
N VAL A 148 1.29 20.46 -24.71
CA VAL A 148 1.73 21.84 -24.46
C VAL A 148 0.66 22.84 -24.90
N PHE A 149 0.00 22.62 -26.04
CA PHE A 149 -1.00 23.55 -26.57
C PHE A 149 -2.34 23.43 -25.85
N SER A 150 -2.82 22.22 -25.53
CA SER A 150 -4.08 22.04 -24.80
C SER A 150 -3.99 22.71 -23.43
N ARG A 151 -2.83 22.58 -22.77
CA ARG A 151 -2.54 23.29 -21.52
C ARG A 151 -2.45 24.81 -21.71
N ALA A 152 -1.90 25.29 -22.83
CA ALA A 152 -1.84 26.73 -23.12
C ALA A 152 -3.25 27.29 -23.34
N MET A 153 -4.11 26.62 -24.10
CA MET A 153 -5.51 27.00 -24.31
C MET A 153 -6.30 26.99 -22.99
N VAL A 154 -6.15 25.94 -22.18
CA VAL A 154 -6.78 25.88 -20.84
C VAL A 154 -6.29 27.02 -19.95
N ARG A 155 -5.01 27.37 -20.00
CA ARG A 155 -4.46 28.49 -19.24
C ARG A 155 -5.01 29.85 -19.71
N ALA A 156 -5.07 30.08 -21.02
CA ALA A 156 -5.66 31.30 -21.58
C ALA A 156 -7.14 31.44 -21.19
N LEU A 157 -7.90 30.33 -21.22
CA LEU A 157 -9.27 30.29 -20.73
C LEU A 157 -9.38 30.65 -19.23
N ILE A 158 -8.46 30.15 -18.39
CA ILE A 158 -8.40 30.52 -16.97
C ILE A 158 -8.07 32.02 -16.80
N GLU A 159 -7.18 32.56 -17.61
CA GLU A 159 -6.75 33.96 -17.60
C GLU A 159 -7.80 34.94 -18.17
N GLY A 160 -8.88 34.41 -18.75
CA GLY A 160 -10.02 35.21 -19.20
C GLY A 160 -10.15 35.34 -20.71
N GLU A 161 -9.27 34.73 -21.50
CA GLU A 161 -9.38 34.73 -22.96
C GLU A 161 -10.64 33.96 -23.40
N ARG A 162 -11.40 34.53 -24.33
CA ARG A 162 -12.65 33.95 -24.86
C ARG A 162 -12.73 33.99 -26.38
N ASP A 163 -11.80 34.65 -27.06
CA ASP A 163 -11.73 34.70 -28.51
C ASP A 163 -11.28 33.34 -29.07
N PRO A 164 -12.12 32.64 -29.86
CA PRO A 164 -11.79 31.34 -30.41
C PRO A 164 -10.62 31.39 -31.42
N ALA A 165 -10.38 32.51 -32.10
CA ALA A 165 -9.25 32.65 -33.02
C ALA A 165 -7.93 32.70 -32.25
N VAL A 166 -7.88 33.50 -31.19
CA VAL A 166 -6.69 33.58 -30.30
C VAL A 166 -6.39 32.22 -29.68
N LEU A 167 -7.43 31.52 -29.19
CA LEU A 167 -7.26 30.18 -28.62
C LEU A 167 -6.79 29.16 -29.67
N ALA A 168 -7.30 29.23 -30.90
CA ALA A 168 -6.89 28.36 -31.99
C ALA A 168 -5.43 28.58 -32.41
N ASP A 169 -4.95 29.83 -32.39
CA ASP A 169 -3.56 30.19 -32.73
C ASP A 169 -2.54 29.66 -31.71
N LEU A 170 -2.97 29.25 -30.51
CA LEU A 170 -2.12 28.56 -29.55
C LEU A 170 -1.78 27.12 -29.98
N ALA A 171 -2.47 26.57 -30.99
CA ALA A 171 -2.16 25.27 -31.55
C ALA A 171 -0.86 25.32 -32.36
N VAL A 172 0.16 24.58 -31.93
CA VAL A 172 1.45 24.48 -32.64
C VAL A 172 1.36 23.58 -33.88
N TYR A 173 0.39 22.67 -33.91
CA TYR A 173 0.15 21.74 -35.02
C TYR A 173 -1.34 21.66 -35.33
N ARG A 174 -1.67 21.16 -36.52
CA ARG A 174 -3.05 20.94 -36.93
C ARG A 174 -3.71 19.93 -35.99
N LEU A 175 -4.75 20.37 -35.29
CA LEU A 175 -5.61 19.50 -34.50
C LEU A 175 -6.37 18.52 -35.41
N ARG A 176 -6.79 17.38 -34.85
CA ARG A 176 -7.59 16.42 -35.62
C ARG A 176 -8.92 17.04 -36.03
N ALA A 177 -9.50 16.51 -37.11
CA ALA A 177 -10.89 16.79 -37.42
C ALA A 177 -11.75 16.40 -36.21
N LYS A 178 -12.79 17.20 -35.95
CA LYS A 178 -13.73 16.96 -34.86
C LYS A 178 -14.30 15.54 -34.99
N ILE A 179 -14.22 14.77 -33.91
CA ILE A 179 -14.82 13.43 -33.85
C ILE A 179 -16.34 13.60 -34.01
N PRO A 180 -16.98 12.93 -35.01
CA PRO A 180 -18.43 12.94 -35.16
C PRO A 180 -19.12 12.39 -33.90
N PRO A 181 -20.34 12.85 -33.58
CA PRO A 181 -21.13 12.28 -32.49
C PRO A 181 -21.47 10.80 -32.73
#